data_AF-A0A8T5RII4-F1
#
_entry.id   AF-A0A8T5RII4-F1
#
_cell.length_a   1.000
_cell.length_b   1.000
_cell.length_c   1.000
_cell.angle_alpha   90.00
_cell.angle_beta   90.00
_cell.angle_gamma   90.00
#
_symmetry.space_group_name_H-M   'P 1'
#
loop_
_entity.id
_entity.type
_entity.pdbx_description
1 polymer ?
#
loop_
_entity_poly.entity_id
_entity_poly.type
_entity_poly.pdbx_seq_one_letter_code
_entity_poly.pdbx_strand_id
1 'polypeptide(L)'
;FNAISIWDFRRGEGGYFLKNQNNKLKVDGWGRIYKNNWYTWDGVFKNEKILDNWKYLRLPSNDNLIKLDSFLKNIGDDINLVLSLPGLFEKTWQSMGFVYFSKCLRNNIEFIKKTILFFYLYLKKLILLLQKAGASIFLIADDLGYNNRLFIQKKIFEQLFYEKYTEIVDLIHNKKNLAIIHSDGYISNLVDLFIQIGFDGLQSIEPNAGNNIFNLFKDFRDKICFIGNLDNGKYLTFGTISEVKLYVENLIKKSRKYNSSLVVSPTQQINSIVRPENVRTMIKTTKILSHSRN
;
A
#
# COMPACT_ATOMS: atom_id res chain seq x y z
N PHE A 1 22.38 3.44 2.77
CA PHE A 1 21.41 2.58 2.06
C PHE A 1 21.71 2.58 0.57
N ASN A 2 22.52 1.64 0.09
CA ASN A 2 22.74 1.34 -1.35
C ASN A 2 22.27 -0.09 -1.69
N ALA A 3 21.28 -0.58 -0.95
CA ALA A 3 20.79 -1.94 -1.03
C ALA A 3 19.27 -1.86 -1.14
N ILE A 4 18.76 -2.04 -2.37
CA ILE A 4 17.34 -2.18 -2.72
C ILE A 4 16.52 -1.00 -2.23
N SER A 5 16.08 -0.12 -3.13
CA SER A 5 14.98 0.76 -2.74
C SER A 5 13.86 -0.17 -2.28
N ILE A 6 13.33 0.02 -1.07
CA ILE A 6 12.14 -0.74 -0.61
C ILE A 6 10.96 -0.57 -1.60
N TRP A 7 11.09 0.41 -2.52
CA TRP A 7 10.23 0.71 -3.66
C TRP A 7 10.62 0.04 -4.99
N ASP A 8 11.74 -0.65 -5.10
CA ASP A 8 12.21 -1.28 -6.36
C ASP A 8 11.15 -2.26 -6.88
N PHE A 9 10.41 -2.90 -5.96
CA PHE A 9 9.32 -3.84 -6.28
C PHE A 9 8.04 -3.14 -6.76
N ARG A 10 7.90 -1.83 -6.54
CA ARG A 10 6.76 -0.99 -6.98
C ARG A 10 7.10 -0.17 -8.23
N ARG A 11 8.36 0.18 -8.47
CA ARG A 11 8.78 1.01 -9.61
C ARG A 11 8.76 0.18 -10.89
N GLY A 12 7.99 0.63 -11.87
CA GLY A 12 7.93 -0.03 -13.18
C GLY A 12 9.21 0.25 -13.95
N GLU A 13 10.27 -0.50 -13.66
CA GLU A 13 11.49 -0.46 -14.46
C GLU A 13 11.23 -1.06 -15.85
N GLY A 14 11.89 -0.49 -16.86
CA GLY A 14 11.66 -0.85 -18.26
C GLY A 14 10.60 0.00 -18.96
N GLY A 15 9.97 -0.58 -19.98
CA GLY A 15 9.04 0.08 -20.88
C GLY A 15 9.71 0.66 -22.15
N TYR A 16 9.09 1.66 -22.76
CA TYR A 16 9.53 2.25 -24.04
C TYR A 16 9.01 3.68 -24.23
N PHE A 17 9.63 4.45 -25.15
CA PHE A 17 9.16 5.78 -25.53
C PHE A 17 8.16 5.69 -26.69
N LEU A 18 7.11 6.53 -26.65
CA LEU A 18 6.10 6.58 -27.72
C LEU A 18 6.63 7.41 -28.90
N LYS A 19 6.70 6.78 -30.09
CA LYS A 19 7.35 7.32 -31.30
C LYS A 19 6.75 8.62 -31.87
N ASN A 20 5.53 9.00 -31.50
CA ASN A 20 4.79 10.07 -32.19
C ASN A 20 4.72 11.42 -31.45
N GLN A 21 5.37 11.58 -30.28
CA GLN A 21 5.30 12.83 -29.51
C GLN A 21 6.66 13.24 -28.92
N ASN A 22 7.59 13.73 -29.75
CA ASN A 22 8.86 14.38 -29.37
C ASN A 22 9.64 13.72 -28.21
N ASN A 23 9.58 12.40 -28.04
CA ASN A 23 10.14 11.64 -26.90
C ASN A 23 9.69 12.14 -25.50
N LYS A 24 8.61 12.91 -25.38
CA LYS A 24 8.11 13.43 -24.08
C LYS A 24 7.25 12.41 -23.33
N LEU A 25 6.73 11.41 -24.03
CA LEU A 25 5.90 10.36 -23.44
C LEU A 25 6.66 9.03 -23.30
N LYS A 26 6.65 8.50 -22.08
CA LYS A 26 7.26 7.22 -21.72
C LYS A 26 6.19 6.27 -21.21
N VAL A 27 6.23 5.02 -21.65
CA VAL A 27 5.48 3.91 -21.05
C VAL A 27 6.43 3.19 -20.09
N ASP A 28 5.98 2.92 -18.86
CA ASP A 28 6.77 2.18 -17.87
C ASP A 28 6.48 0.67 -17.89
N GLY A 29 7.17 -0.11 -17.05
CA GLY A 29 6.97 -1.55 -16.95
C GLY A 29 5.55 -2.01 -16.57
N TRP A 30 4.76 -1.13 -15.94
CA TRP A 30 3.37 -1.38 -15.56
C TRP A 30 2.37 -1.01 -16.66
N GLY A 31 2.84 -0.47 -17.79
CA GLY A 31 1.98 -0.03 -18.89
C GLY A 31 1.41 1.38 -18.70
N ARG A 32 1.94 2.15 -17.75
CA ARG A 32 1.48 3.51 -17.43
C ARG A 32 2.15 4.52 -18.35
N ILE A 33 1.41 5.52 -18.80
CA ILE A 33 1.93 6.59 -19.65
C ILE A 33 2.34 7.78 -18.78
N TYR A 34 3.59 8.17 -18.90
CA TYR A 34 4.19 9.32 -18.24
C TYR A 34 4.51 10.42 -19.24
N LYS A 35 4.32 11.68 -18.84
CA LYS A 35 4.83 12.86 -19.52
C LYS A 35 5.88 13.49 -18.62
N ASN A 36 7.12 13.54 -19.09
CA ASN A 36 8.27 13.81 -18.23
C ASN A 36 8.30 12.81 -17.05
N ASN A 37 8.15 13.29 -15.80
CA ASN A 37 8.09 12.46 -14.59
C ASN A 37 6.68 12.29 -14.00
N TRP A 38 5.65 12.78 -14.70
CA TRP A 38 4.28 12.77 -14.20
C TRP A 38 3.44 11.72 -14.91
N TYR A 39 2.77 10.88 -14.12
CA TYR A 39 1.79 9.93 -14.64
C TYR A 39 0.59 10.68 -15.22
N THR A 40 0.18 10.30 -16.42
CA THR A 40 -0.85 11.02 -17.19
C THR A 40 -2.27 10.53 -16.96
N TRP A 41 -2.47 9.60 -16.02
CA TRP A 41 -3.76 8.92 -15.81
C TRP A 41 -4.21 8.03 -16.99
N ASP A 42 -3.31 7.77 -17.93
CA ASP A 42 -3.53 6.89 -19.07
C ASP A 42 -2.52 5.73 -19.13
N GLY A 43 -2.88 4.67 -19.84
CA GLY A 43 -2.08 3.46 -19.95
C GLY A 43 -2.25 2.77 -21.31
N VAL A 44 -1.44 1.75 -21.58
CA VAL A 44 -1.44 1.07 -22.90
C VAL A 44 -2.27 -0.21 -22.94
N PHE A 45 -2.79 -0.70 -21.82
CA PHE A 45 -3.57 -1.93 -21.74
C PHE A 45 -4.99 -1.68 -22.25
N LYS A 46 -5.13 -1.65 -23.58
CA LYS A 46 -6.39 -1.33 -24.29
C LYS A 46 -6.97 -2.51 -25.07
N ASN A 47 -6.26 -3.63 -25.14
CA ASN A 47 -6.72 -4.84 -25.83
C ASN A 47 -6.11 -6.08 -25.18
N GLU A 48 -6.77 -7.23 -25.31
CA GLU A 48 -6.33 -8.47 -24.63
C GLU A 48 -4.97 -8.98 -25.11
N LYS A 49 -4.67 -8.85 -26.41
CA LYS A 49 -3.40 -9.30 -27.01
C LYS A 49 -2.17 -8.67 -26.36
N ILE A 50 -2.33 -7.51 -25.70
CA ILE A 50 -1.23 -6.89 -24.99
C ILE A 50 -0.75 -7.74 -23.82
N LEU A 51 -1.64 -8.46 -23.14
CA LEU A 51 -1.32 -9.27 -21.97
C LEU A 51 -0.36 -10.42 -22.33
N ASP A 52 -0.58 -11.03 -23.50
CA ASP A 52 0.26 -12.12 -24.00
C ASP A 52 1.67 -11.66 -24.40
N ASN A 53 1.80 -10.39 -24.79
CA ASN A 53 3.04 -9.83 -25.33
C ASN A 53 3.78 -8.92 -24.33
N TRP A 54 3.21 -8.68 -23.15
CA TRP A 54 3.74 -7.72 -22.19
C TRP A 54 4.97 -8.26 -21.45
N LYS A 55 6.15 -7.94 -21.97
CA LYS A 55 7.45 -8.40 -21.45
C LYS A 55 8.19 -7.42 -20.53
N TYR A 56 7.55 -6.30 -20.17
CA TYR A 56 8.23 -5.21 -19.44
C TYR A 56 8.14 -5.33 -17.91
N LEU A 57 7.28 -6.21 -17.38
CA LEU A 57 7.29 -6.51 -15.95
C LEU A 57 8.57 -7.27 -15.58
N ARG A 58 9.25 -6.80 -14.55
CA ARG A 58 10.55 -7.32 -14.11
C ARG A 58 10.43 -7.84 -12.69
N LEU A 59 10.82 -9.10 -12.48
CA LEU A 59 11.05 -9.62 -11.14
C LEU A 59 12.45 -9.19 -10.65
N PRO A 60 12.69 -9.19 -9.33
CA PRO A 60 14.00 -8.90 -8.77
C PRO A 60 15.07 -9.85 -9.31
N SER A 61 16.27 -9.33 -9.56
CA SER A 61 17.42 -10.17 -9.91
C SER A 61 17.87 -11.02 -8.72
N ASN A 62 18.54 -12.14 -9.00
CA ASN A 62 19.14 -12.98 -7.95
C ASN A 62 20.08 -12.18 -7.04
N ASP A 63 20.89 -11.27 -7.61
CA ASP A 63 21.80 -10.42 -6.83
C ASP A 63 21.03 -9.53 -5.83
N ASN A 64 19.88 -9.00 -6.24
CA ASN A 64 19.03 -8.22 -5.33
C ASN A 64 18.41 -9.11 -4.25
N LEU A 65 17.99 -10.33 -4.58
CA LEU A 65 17.46 -11.27 -3.57
C LEU A 65 18.54 -11.68 -2.54
N ILE A 66 19.78 -11.89 -2.97
CA ILE A 66 20.92 -12.19 -2.09
C ILE A 66 21.23 -11.00 -1.17
N LYS A 67 21.20 -9.77 -1.72
CA LYS A 67 21.38 -8.55 -0.91
C LYS A 67 20.28 -8.39 0.14
N LEU A 68 19.04 -8.72 -0.21
CA LEU A 68 17.91 -8.68 0.73
C LEU A 68 18.09 -9.69 1.85
N ASP A 69 18.40 -10.96 1.53
CA ASP A 69 18.64 -12.02 2.52
C ASP A 69 19.78 -11.64 3.49
N SER A 70 20.90 -11.16 2.96
CA SER A 70 22.03 -10.69 3.77
C SER A 70 21.63 -9.52 4.66
N PHE A 71 20.85 -8.57 4.15
CA PHE A 71 20.37 -7.44 4.93
C PHE A 71 19.44 -7.88 6.08
N LEU A 72 18.48 -8.76 5.81
CA LEU A 72 17.53 -9.27 6.80
C LEU A 72 18.23 -10.03 7.93
N LYS A 73 19.29 -10.79 7.63
CA LYS A 73 20.10 -11.47 8.65
C LYS A 73 20.90 -10.53 9.56
N ASN A 74 21.17 -9.30 9.11
CA ASN A 74 22.02 -8.35 9.81
C ASN A 74 21.25 -7.25 10.56
N ILE A 75 19.94 -7.11 10.37
CA ILE A 75 19.16 -5.98 10.93
C ILE A 75 18.88 -6.11 12.45
N GLY A 76 19.09 -7.31 13.01
CA GLY A 76 18.82 -7.63 14.42
C GLY A 76 17.32 -7.79 14.73
N ASP A 77 17.00 -8.06 15.99
CA ASP A 77 15.62 -8.39 16.42
C ASP A 77 14.75 -7.16 16.74
N ASP A 78 15.36 -5.97 16.86
CA ASP A 78 14.68 -4.73 17.24
C ASP A 78 13.86 -4.10 16.10
N ILE A 79 14.13 -4.48 14.85
CA ILE A 79 13.52 -3.87 13.65
C ILE A 79 12.96 -4.96 12.75
N ASN A 80 11.66 -4.88 12.48
CA ASN A 80 11.00 -5.70 11.47
C ASN A 80 10.89 -4.93 10.16
N LEU A 81 11.41 -5.51 9.08
CA LEU A 81 11.32 -4.90 7.75
C LEU A 81 9.94 -5.17 7.12
N VAL A 82 9.31 -4.12 6.62
CA VAL A 82 8.06 -4.20 5.86
C VAL A 82 8.35 -3.95 4.38
N LEU A 83 8.12 -4.95 3.53
CA LEU A 83 8.30 -4.80 2.08
C LEU A 83 7.03 -4.30 1.42
N SER A 84 7.12 -3.15 0.74
CA SER A 84 5.98 -2.60 -0.01
C SER A 84 5.89 -3.23 -1.40
N LEU A 85 4.72 -3.80 -1.70
CA LEU A 85 4.37 -4.45 -2.95
C LEU A 85 3.26 -3.66 -3.67
N PRO A 86 3.13 -3.80 -5.00
CA PRO A 86 2.05 -3.15 -5.75
C PRO A 86 0.67 -3.78 -5.47
N GLY A 87 -0.37 -2.94 -5.44
CA GLY A 87 -1.77 -3.35 -5.38
C GLY A 87 -2.36 -3.73 -6.74
N LEU A 88 -3.29 -4.69 -6.73
CA LEU A 88 -3.99 -5.17 -7.92
C LEU A 88 -4.90 -4.11 -8.54
N PHE A 89 -5.65 -3.35 -7.74
CA PHE A 89 -6.56 -2.34 -8.28
C PHE A 89 -5.78 -1.22 -8.95
N GLU A 90 -4.80 -0.63 -8.23
CA GLU A 90 -3.94 0.43 -8.73
C GLU A 90 -3.29 0.02 -10.05
N LYS A 91 -2.64 -1.15 -10.10
CA LYS A 91 -1.96 -1.58 -11.33
C LYS A 91 -2.92 -1.88 -12.47
N THR A 92 -4.08 -2.44 -12.18
CA THR A 92 -5.10 -2.69 -13.19
C THR A 92 -5.54 -1.40 -13.85
N TRP A 93 -6.07 -0.43 -13.09
CA TRP A 93 -6.58 0.79 -13.71
C TRP A 93 -5.46 1.66 -14.27
N GLN A 94 -4.28 1.70 -13.63
CA GLN A 94 -3.17 2.53 -14.11
C GLN A 94 -2.60 2.02 -15.44
N SER A 95 -2.50 0.70 -15.62
CA SER A 95 -2.05 0.11 -16.89
C SER A 95 -3.04 0.35 -18.04
N MET A 96 -4.33 0.48 -17.72
CA MET A 96 -5.41 0.70 -18.67
C MET A 96 -5.70 2.18 -18.91
N GLY A 97 -5.33 3.07 -17.99
CA GLY A 97 -5.82 4.45 -17.93
C GLY A 97 -7.23 4.55 -17.35
N PHE A 98 -7.46 5.52 -16.46
CA PHE A 98 -8.66 5.57 -15.60
C PHE A 98 -9.97 5.71 -16.41
N VAL A 99 -9.98 6.52 -17.46
CA VAL A 99 -11.15 6.70 -18.34
C VAL A 99 -11.50 5.41 -19.08
N TYR A 100 -10.50 4.69 -19.58
CA TYR A 100 -10.73 3.45 -20.32
C TYR A 100 -11.14 2.30 -19.39
N PHE A 101 -10.49 2.19 -18.23
CA PHE A 101 -10.90 1.29 -17.16
C PHE A 101 -12.37 1.51 -16.78
N SER A 102 -12.79 2.77 -16.60
CA SER A 102 -14.18 3.12 -16.27
C SER A 102 -15.18 2.69 -17.35
N LYS A 103 -14.82 2.81 -18.64
CA LYS A 103 -15.63 2.29 -19.76
C LYS A 103 -15.69 0.76 -19.75
N CYS A 104 -14.58 0.09 -19.44
CA CYS A 104 -14.51 -1.37 -19.38
C CYS A 104 -15.33 -1.94 -18.21
N LEU A 105 -15.44 -1.25 -17.08
CA LEU A 105 -16.30 -1.69 -15.97
C LEU A 105 -17.75 -1.94 -16.41
N ARG A 106 -18.24 -1.19 -17.41
CA ARG A 106 -19.58 -1.35 -17.98
C ARG A 106 -19.61 -2.29 -19.18
N ASN A 107 -18.65 -2.15 -20.09
CA ASN A 107 -18.74 -2.71 -21.43
C ASN A 107 -17.85 -3.94 -21.66
N ASN A 108 -16.85 -4.17 -20.80
CA ASN A 108 -15.87 -5.25 -20.97
C ASN A 108 -15.19 -5.61 -19.62
N ILE A 109 -15.99 -6.14 -18.69
CA ILE A 109 -15.50 -6.55 -17.37
C ILE A 109 -14.55 -7.75 -17.43
N GLU A 110 -14.69 -8.60 -18.46
CA GLU A 110 -13.82 -9.76 -18.66
C GLU A 110 -12.38 -9.36 -18.96
N PHE A 111 -12.16 -8.29 -19.73
CA PHE A 111 -10.81 -7.77 -19.93
C PHE A 111 -10.18 -7.23 -18.62
N ILE A 112 -11.00 -6.63 -17.74
CA ILE A 112 -10.54 -6.22 -16.41
C ILE A 112 -10.12 -7.44 -15.61
N LYS A 113 -10.94 -8.50 -15.55
CA LYS A 113 -10.60 -9.76 -14.84
C LYS A 113 -9.31 -10.39 -15.36
N LYS A 114 -9.11 -10.42 -16.69
CA LYS A 114 -7.87 -10.92 -17.30
C LYS A 114 -6.66 -10.06 -16.92
N THR A 115 -6.82 -8.74 -16.86
CA THR A 115 -5.77 -7.82 -16.42
C THR A 115 -5.44 -7.98 -14.93
N ILE A 116 -6.45 -8.18 -14.09
CA ILE A 116 -6.27 -8.51 -12.66
C ILE A 116 -5.50 -9.82 -12.52
N LEU A 117 -5.90 -10.86 -13.25
CA LEU A 117 -5.22 -12.16 -13.25
C LEU A 117 -3.75 -12.02 -13.67
N PHE A 118 -3.47 -11.22 -14.70
CA PHE A 118 -2.10 -10.95 -15.16
C PHE A 118 -1.23 -10.35 -14.04
N PHE A 119 -1.71 -9.31 -13.33
CA PHE A 119 -0.97 -8.71 -12.22
C PHE A 119 -0.91 -9.60 -10.98
N TYR A 120 -1.96 -10.37 -10.70
CA TYR A 120 -1.96 -11.38 -9.64
C TYR A 120 -0.87 -12.43 -9.87
N LEU A 121 -0.73 -12.97 -11.08
CA LEU A 121 0.30 -13.97 -11.40
C LEU A 121 1.72 -13.41 -11.22
N TYR A 122 1.92 -12.14 -11.56
CA TYR A 122 3.17 -11.43 -11.27
C TYR A 122 3.40 -11.31 -9.75
N LEU A 123 2.42 -10.81 -9.01
CA LEU A 123 2.53 -10.56 -7.58
C LEU A 123 2.75 -11.86 -6.78
N LYS A 124 2.08 -12.94 -7.17
CA LYS A 124 2.32 -14.29 -6.63
C LYS A 124 3.77 -14.74 -6.78
N LYS A 125 4.36 -14.59 -7.97
CA LYS A 125 5.78 -14.93 -8.21
C LYS A 125 6.71 -14.05 -7.39
N LEU A 126 6.42 -12.76 -7.29
CA LEU A 126 7.19 -11.80 -6.51
C LEU A 126 7.19 -12.17 -5.01
N ILE A 127 6.02 -12.44 -4.43
CA ILE A 127 5.88 -12.84 -3.02
C ILE A 127 6.69 -14.11 -2.74
N LEU A 128 6.58 -15.14 -3.59
CA LEU A 128 7.34 -16.39 -3.42
C LEU A 128 8.86 -16.18 -3.41
N LEU A 129 9.37 -15.31 -4.30
CA LEU A 129 10.79 -14.98 -4.35
C LEU A 129 11.25 -14.23 -3.10
N LEU A 130 10.45 -13.26 -2.62
CA LEU A 130 10.78 -12.47 -1.44
C LEU A 130 10.68 -13.28 -0.14
N GLN A 131 9.69 -14.17 -0.03
CA GLN A 131 9.61 -15.13 1.08
C GLN A 131 10.84 -16.06 1.11
N LYS A 132 11.30 -16.53 -0.06
CA LYS A 132 12.52 -17.33 -0.17
C LYS A 132 13.77 -16.55 0.26
N ALA A 133 13.78 -15.23 0.07
CA ALA A 133 14.84 -14.34 0.53
C ALA A 133 14.70 -13.93 2.01
N GLY A 134 13.75 -14.50 2.76
CA GLY A 134 13.59 -14.29 4.20
C GLY A 134 12.61 -13.20 4.62
N ALA A 135 11.91 -12.54 3.68
CA ALA A 135 10.96 -11.49 4.03
C ALA A 135 9.72 -12.04 4.75
N SER A 136 9.31 -11.36 5.83
CA SER A 136 8.25 -11.81 6.74
C SER A 136 7.02 -10.90 6.84
N ILE A 137 7.12 -9.63 6.41
CA ILE A 137 6.00 -8.68 6.44
C ILE A 137 5.86 -8.00 5.09
N PHE A 138 4.67 -8.08 4.51
CA PHE A 138 4.35 -7.54 3.20
C PHE A 138 3.24 -6.51 3.29
N LEU A 139 3.50 -5.31 2.78
CA LEU A 139 2.51 -4.24 2.65
C LEU A 139 2.09 -4.13 1.20
N ILE A 140 0.84 -4.46 0.89
CA ILE A 140 0.24 -4.24 -0.42
C ILE A 140 -0.20 -2.77 -0.47
N ALA A 141 0.43 -1.99 -1.34
CA ALA A 141 0.10 -0.58 -1.56
C ALA A 141 -0.89 -0.44 -2.71
N ASP A 142 -2.16 -0.19 -2.39
CA ASP A 142 -3.25 -0.07 -3.34
C ASP A 142 -4.15 1.13 -2.98
N ASP A 143 -4.11 2.20 -3.77
CA ASP A 143 -4.91 3.39 -3.48
C ASP A 143 -6.35 3.21 -3.98
N LEU A 144 -7.24 2.90 -3.03
CA LEU A 144 -8.67 2.58 -3.24
C LEU A 144 -9.58 3.78 -2.96
N GLY A 145 -9.08 4.75 -2.20
CA GLY A 145 -9.83 5.87 -1.66
C GLY A 145 -9.59 7.21 -2.36
N TYR A 146 -10.57 8.09 -2.24
CA TYR A 146 -10.51 9.52 -2.48
C TYR A 146 -11.15 10.25 -1.28
N ASN A 147 -11.31 11.57 -1.34
CA ASN A 147 -11.96 12.34 -0.27
C ASN A 147 -13.41 11.88 -0.06
N ASN A 148 -13.69 11.31 1.12
CA ASN A 148 -15.00 10.81 1.58
C ASN A 148 -15.65 9.71 0.72
N ARG A 149 -14.91 9.07 -0.20
CA ARG A 149 -15.45 8.02 -1.07
C ARG A 149 -14.35 7.11 -1.63
N LEU A 150 -14.75 5.96 -2.17
CA LEU A 150 -13.89 5.06 -2.92
C LEU A 150 -13.80 5.48 -4.41
N PHE A 151 -12.75 5.05 -5.11
CA PHE A 151 -12.65 5.19 -6.57
C PHE A 151 -13.70 4.34 -7.33
N ILE A 152 -14.01 3.15 -6.80
CA ILE A 152 -15.06 2.27 -7.30
C ILE A 152 -15.95 1.82 -6.14
N GLN A 153 -17.19 1.45 -6.44
CA GLN A 153 -18.12 0.98 -5.42
C GLN A 153 -17.57 -0.28 -4.73
N LYS A 154 -17.77 -0.40 -3.41
CA LYS A 154 -17.35 -1.57 -2.61
C LYS A 154 -17.77 -2.90 -3.25
N LYS A 155 -19.01 -3.00 -3.72
CA LYS A 155 -19.53 -4.21 -4.38
C LYS A 155 -18.75 -4.60 -5.64
N ILE A 156 -18.31 -3.61 -6.42
CA ILE A 156 -17.49 -3.84 -7.62
C ILE A 156 -16.09 -4.27 -7.20
N PHE A 157 -15.51 -3.64 -6.17
CA PHE A 157 -14.21 -4.04 -5.65
C PHE A 157 -14.24 -5.48 -5.14
N GLU A 158 -15.24 -5.83 -4.34
CA GLU A 158 -15.47 -7.19 -3.83
C GLU A 158 -15.59 -8.20 -4.98
N GLN A 159 -16.45 -7.93 -5.97
CA GLN A 159 -16.64 -8.81 -7.13
C GLN A 159 -15.35 -9.05 -7.93
N LEU A 160 -14.47 -8.06 -8.04
CA LEU A 160 -13.30 -8.12 -8.91
C LEU A 160 -12.02 -8.56 -8.20
N PHE A 161 -11.84 -8.19 -6.94
CA PHE A 161 -10.55 -8.28 -6.26
C PHE A 161 -10.57 -9.18 -5.02
N TYR A 162 -11.73 -9.48 -4.42
CA TYR A 162 -11.82 -10.25 -3.17
C TYR A 162 -11.10 -11.60 -3.27
N GLU A 163 -11.42 -12.40 -4.28
CA GLU A 163 -10.84 -13.74 -4.48
C GLU A 163 -9.32 -13.67 -4.62
N LYS A 164 -8.81 -12.80 -5.51
CA LYS A 164 -7.37 -12.70 -5.78
C LYS A 164 -6.59 -12.11 -4.62
N TYR A 165 -7.18 -11.21 -3.84
CA TYR A 165 -6.55 -10.73 -2.61
C TYR A 165 -6.52 -11.80 -1.52
N THR A 166 -7.60 -12.57 -1.36
CA THR A 166 -7.63 -13.69 -0.40
C THR A 166 -6.53 -14.69 -0.72
N GLU A 167 -6.39 -15.09 -1.99
CA GLU A 167 -5.29 -15.97 -2.42
C GLU A 167 -3.88 -15.39 -2.18
N ILE A 168 -3.71 -14.07 -2.30
CA ILE A 168 -2.44 -13.39 -2.01
C ILE A 168 -2.13 -13.43 -0.52
N VAL A 169 -3.12 -13.15 0.32
CA VAL A 169 -2.97 -13.17 1.78
C VAL A 169 -2.70 -14.58 2.27
N ASP A 170 -3.45 -15.58 1.80
CA ASP A 170 -3.22 -17.00 2.11
C ASP A 170 -1.81 -17.44 1.72
N LEU A 171 -1.33 -17.02 0.55
CA LEU A 171 0.04 -17.28 0.10
C LEU A 171 1.09 -16.70 1.05
N ILE A 172 0.86 -15.48 1.56
CA ILE A 172 1.72 -14.85 2.56
C ILE A 172 1.67 -15.64 3.86
N HIS A 173 0.48 -15.95 4.37
CA HIS A 173 0.24 -16.65 5.63
C HIS A 173 0.78 -18.09 5.66
N ASN A 174 0.91 -18.76 4.51
CA ASN A 174 1.49 -20.12 4.42
C ASN A 174 2.91 -20.24 5.01
N LYS A 175 3.63 -19.13 5.18
CA LYS A 175 4.95 -19.07 5.85
C LYS A 175 4.92 -18.42 7.24
N LYS A 176 3.72 -18.21 7.81
CA LYS A 176 3.46 -17.45 9.04
C LYS A 176 3.91 -15.98 8.94
N ASN A 177 3.93 -15.45 7.72
CA ASN A 177 4.25 -14.05 7.43
C ASN A 177 2.99 -13.19 7.57
N LEU A 178 3.16 -11.88 7.67
CA LEU A 178 2.06 -10.92 7.86
C LEU A 178 1.77 -10.12 6.58
N ALA A 179 0.49 -9.84 6.35
CA ALA A 179 -0.01 -9.06 5.23
C ALA A 179 -0.68 -7.76 5.73
N ILE A 180 -0.21 -6.62 5.23
CA ILE A 180 -0.75 -5.29 5.51
C ILE A 180 -1.33 -4.74 4.21
N ILE A 181 -2.51 -4.13 4.26
CA ILE A 181 -3.03 -3.32 3.14
C ILE A 181 -2.82 -1.83 3.46
N HIS A 182 -2.34 -1.10 2.47
CA HIS A 182 -2.22 0.36 2.48
C HIS A 182 -3.10 0.94 1.38
N SER A 183 -3.78 2.03 1.71
CA SER A 183 -4.48 2.87 0.75
C SER A 183 -4.52 4.29 1.27
N ASP A 184 -4.18 5.25 0.44
CA ASP A 184 -4.52 6.65 0.68
C ASP A 184 -6.04 6.88 0.45
N GLY A 185 -6.56 8.00 0.96
CA GLY A 185 -7.96 8.37 0.84
C GLY A 185 -8.93 7.66 1.81
N TYR A 186 -10.23 7.74 1.52
CA TYR A 186 -11.30 7.19 2.36
C TYR A 186 -11.46 5.69 2.16
N ILE A 187 -11.25 4.91 3.23
CA ILE A 187 -11.26 3.44 3.17
C ILE A 187 -12.03 2.78 4.32
N SER A 188 -12.64 3.57 5.19
CA SER A 188 -13.36 3.07 6.36
C SER A 188 -14.46 2.05 6.00
N ASN A 189 -15.08 2.17 4.81
CA ASN A 189 -16.10 1.25 4.31
C ASN A 189 -15.56 -0.11 3.81
N LEU A 190 -14.24 -0.27 3.67
CA LEU A 190 -13.60 -1.51 3.22
C LEU A 190 -12.96 -2.31 4.34
N VAL A 191 -12.93 -1.79 5.58
CA VAL A 191 -12.21 -2.43 6.69
C VAL A 191 -12.76 -3.83 7.01
N ASP A 192 -14.08 -3.99 6.98
CA ASP A 192 -14.74 -5.30 7.15
C ASP A 192 -14.34 -6.29 6.05
N LEU A 193 -14.24 -5.82 4.80
CA LEU A 193 -13.81 -6.64 3.67
C LEU A 193 -12.33 -7.02 3.78
N PHE A 194 -11.45 -6.10 4.23
CA PHE A 194 -10.04 -6.41 4.46
C PHE A 194 -9.84 -7.47 5.54
N ILE A 195 -10.64 -7.42 6.61
CA ILE A 195 -10.66 -8.45 7.65
C ILE A 195 -11.13 -9.79 7.06
N GLN A 196 -12.17 -9.79 6.22
CA GLN A 196 -12.66 -11.01 5.56
C GLN A 196 -11.65 -11.61 4.57
N ILE A 197 -10.85 -10.78 3.92
CA ILE A 197 -9.73 -11.20 3.06
C ILE A 197 -8.58 -11.79 3.89
N GLY A 198 -8.46 -11.39 5.16
CA GLY A 198 -7.44 -11.87 6.09
C GLY A 198 -6.24 -10.94 6.28
N PHE A 199 -6.32 -9.66 5.88
CA PHE A 199 -5.22 -8.73 6.16
C PHE A 199 -5.01 -8.54 7.67
N ASP A 200 -3.76 -8.61 8.12
CA ASP A 200 -3.36 -8.45 9.51
C ASP A 200 -3.31 -6.97 9.93
N GLY A 201 -3.08 -6.08 8.97
CA GLY A 201 -2.93 -4.65 9.23
C GLY A 201 -3.49 -3.74 8.15
N LEU A 202 -3.89 -2.55 8.57
CA LEU A 202 -4.40 -1.49 7.72
C LEU A 202 -3.59 -0.21 7.96
N GLN A 203 -2.92 0.30 6.92
CA GLN A 203 -2.08 1.48 7.01
C GLN A 203 -2.67 2.71 6.30
N SER A 204 -2.31 3.89 6.82
CA SER A 204 -2.68 5.25 6.42
C SER A 204 -3.83 5.83 7.26
N ILE A 205 -5.08 5.43 7.01
CA ILE A 205 -6.27 5.84 7.79
C ILE A 205 -6.38 7.38 7.89
N GLU A 206 -6.28 8.04 6.74
CA GLU A 206 -6.20 9.50 6.63
C GLU A 206 -7.42 10.21 7.23
N PRO A 207 -7.24 11.06 8.27
CA PRO A 207 -8.33 11.88 8.80
C PRO A 207 -8.89 12.85 7.76
N ASN A 208 -8.02 13.45 6.94
CA ASN A 208 -8.41 14.47 5.95
C ASN A 208 -9.26 13.90 4.80
N ALA A 209 -9.17 12.60 4.55
CA ALA A 209 -10.04 11.92 3.60
C ALA A 209 -11.40 11.51 4.22
N GLY A 210 -11.63 11.79 5.51
CA GLY A 210 -12.86 11.47 6.22
C GLY A 210 -12.82 10.19 7.06
N ASN A 211 -11.66 9.52 7.18
CA ASN A 211 -11.55 8.35 8.04
C ASN A 211 -11.55 8.77 9.52
N ASN A 212 -12.25 8.00 10.36
CA ASN A 212 -12.24 8.21 11.81
C ASN A 212 -11.73 6.97 12.52
N ILE A 213 -10.43 6.96 12.84
CA ILE A 213 -9.78 5.83 13.52
C ILE A 213 -10.43 5.48 14.87
N PHE A 214 -11.02 6.46 15.58
CA PHE A 214 -11.65 6.21 16.88
C PHE A 214 -12.95 5.41 16.74
N ASN A 215 -13.70 5.61 15.65
CA ASN A 215 -14.84 4.78 15.30
C ASN A 215 -14.35 3.40 14.88
N LEU A 216 -13.31 3.32 14.04
CA LEU A 216 -12.75 2.04 13.60
C LEU A 216 -12.24 1.17 14.75
N PHE A 217 -11.58 1.76 15.76
CA PHE A 217 -11.23 1.05 16.99
C PHE A 217 -12.46 0.44 17.66
N LYS A 218 -13.54 1.20 17.78
CA LYS A 218 -14.77 0.73 18.41
C LYS A 218 -15.43 -0.40 17.61
N ASP A 219 -15.42 -0.31 16.28
CA ASP A 219 -16.19 -1.18 15.38
C ASP A 219 -15.44 -2.49 15.04
N PHE A 220 -14.11 -2.46 15.02
CA PHE A 220 -13.26 -3.58 14.57
C PHE A 220 -12.24 -4.06 15.61
N ARG A 221 -12.56 -3.89 16.90
CA ARG A 221 -11.79 -4.38 18.07
C ARG A 221 -11.21 -5.78 17.83
N ASP A 222 -9.94 -5.97 18.18
CA ASP A 222 -9.25 -7.27 18.09
C ASP A 222 -9.21 -7.93 16.69
N LYS A 223 -9.72 -7.29 15.63
CA LYS A 223 -9.83 -7.91 14.30
C LYS A 223 -8.72 -7.55 13.33
N ILE A 224 -8.08 -6.39 13.50
CA ILE A 224 -7.02 -5.90 12.61
C ILE A 224 -6.10 -4.93 13.34
N CYS A 225 -4.84 -4.87 12.93
CA CYS A 225 -3.89 -3.87 13.40
C CYS A 225 -4.04 -2.56 12.61
N PHE A 226 -4.25 -1.44 13.30
CA PHE A 226 -4.28 -0.13 12.67
C PHE A 226 -2.88 0.50 12.68
N ILE A 227 -2.42 1.00 11.54
CA ILE A 227 -1.09 1.58 11.38
C ILE A 227 -1.25 3.03 10.89
N GLY A 228 -0.92 3.99 11.75
CA GLY A 228 -1.23 5.40 11.53
C GLY A 228 -1.57 6.13 12.83
N ASN A 229 -2.39 7.18 12.81
CA ASN A 229 -2.89 7.93 11.66
C ASN A 229 -2.61 9.43 11.84
N LEU A 230 -1.41 9.75 12.34
CA LEU A 230 -1.02 11.14 12.53
C LEU A 230 -0.99 11.85 11.18
N ASP A 231 -1.85 12.86 11.05
CA ASP A 231 -1.91 13.68 9.85
C ASP A 231 -0.63 14.49 9.66
N ASN A 232 -0.03 14.38 8.47
CA ASN A 232 1.24 15.04 8.16
C ASN A 232 1.07 16.56 8.17
N GLY A 233 -0.02 17.09 7.62
CA GLY A 233 -0.27 18.52 7.59
C GLY A 233 -0.56 19.09 8.98
N LYS A 234 -1.68 18.66 9.57
CA LYS A 234 -2.21 19.21 10.81
C LYS A 234 -1.28 19.02 12.00
N TYR A 235 -0.77 17.81 12.22
CA TYR A 235 0.02 17.52 13.43
C TYR A 235 1.51 17.65 13.19
N LEU A 236 2.05 17.04 12.13
CA LEU A 236 3.50 16.97 11.98
C LEU A 236 4.12 18.23 11.38
N THR A 237 3.41 18.93 10.50
CA THR A 237 3.89 20.18 9.89
C THR A 237 3.46 21.41 10.68
N PHE A 238 2.17 21.58 10.95
CA PHE A 238 1.64 22.82 11.56
C PHE A 238 1.38 22.73 13.06
N GLY A 239 1.30 21.53 13.62
CA GLY A 239 1.00 21.32 15.04
C GLY A 239 2.14 21.75 15.96
N THR A 240 1.78 22.06 17.19
CA THR A 240 2.70 22.24 18.31
C THR A 240 3.10 20.89 18.91
N ILE A 241 4.24 20.86 19.62
CA ILE A 241 4.69 19.68 20.38
C ILE A 241 3.59 19.17 21.31
N SER A 242 2.88 20.08 21.99
CA SER A 242 1.79 19.74 22.90
C SER A 242 0.61 19.09 22.18
N GLU A 243 0.20 19.60 21.03
CA GLU A 243 -0.88 19.00 20.23
C GLU A 243 -0.52 17.61 19.73
N VAL A 244 0.72 17.42 19.26
CA VAL A 244 1.22 16.10 18.82
C VAL A 244 1.19 15.11 20.00
N LYS A 245 1.72 15.52 21.17
CA LYS A 245 1.73 14.69 22.38
C LYS A 245 0.31 14.30 22.79
N LEU A 246 -0.60 15.26 22.92
CA LEU A 246 -1.98 15.02 23.34
C LEU A 246 -2.71 14.11 22.35
N TYR A 247 -2.47 14.27 21.05
CA TYR A 247 -3.08 13.41 20.05
C TYR A 247 -2.58 11.96 20.15
N VAL A 248 -1.28 11.75 20.29
CA VAL A 248 -0.69 10.40 20.48
C VAL A 248 -1.20 9.75 21.77
N GLU A 249 -1.24 10.49 22.87
CA GLU A 249 -1.82 10.04 24.14
C GLU A 249 -3.28 9.58 23.97
N ASN A 250 -4.09 10.40 23.30
CA ASN A 250 -5.49 10.06 23.05
C ASN A 250 -5.63 8.85 22.12
N LEU A 251 -4.79 8.73 21.08
CA LEU A 251 -4.79 7.61 20.15
C LEU A 251 -4.52 6.29 20.89
N ILE A 252 -3.46 6.24 21.71
CA ILE A 252 -3.09 5.07 22.50
C ILE A 252 -4.16 4.76 23.56
N LYS A 253 -4.67 5.78 24.26
CA LYS A 253 -5.73 5.60 25.27
C LYS A 253 -7.00 4.99 24.66
N LYS A 254 -7.41 5.46 23.47
CA LYS A 254 -8.60 4.95 22.79
C LYS A 254 -8.39 3.56 22.19
N SER A 255 -7.23 3.29 21.60
CA SER A 255 -6.87 1.94 21.15
C SER A 255 -6.92 0.96 22.32
N ARG A 256 -6.32 1.28 23.47
CA ARG A 256 -6.40 0.45 24.69
C ARG A 256 -7.82 0.24 25.18
N LYS A 257 -8.62 1.31 25.25
CA LYS A 257 -10.02 1.24 25.70
C LYS A 257 -10.84 0.23 24.89
N TYR A 258 -10.56 0.11 23.59
CA TYR A 258 -11.29 -0.77 22.69
C TYR A 258 -10.52 -2.03 22.32
N ASN A 259 -9.41 -2.33 23.01
CA ASN A 259 -8.54 -3.46 22.69
C ASN A 259 -8.18 -3.53 21.19
N SER A 260 -7.81 -2.39 20.61
CA SER A 260 -7.43 -2.30 19.20
C SER A 260 -5.92 -2.27 19.07
N SER A 261 -5.37 -3.17 18.25
CA SER A 261 -3.95 -3.16 17.89
C SER A 261 -3.61 -1.89 17.13
N LEU A 262 -2.53 -1.23 17.53
CA LEU A 262 -2.12 0.07 16.98
C LEU A 262 -0.60 0.15 16.84
N VAL A 263 -0.15 0.50 15.63
CA VAL A 263 1.21 1.00 15.37
C VAL A 263 1.10 2.49 15.10
N VAL A 264 1.63 3.31 16.01
CA VAL A 264 1.60 4.77 15.84
C VAL A 264 2.57 5.17 14.74
N SER A 265 2.03 5.74 13.67
CA SER A 265 2.82 6.28 12.57
C SER A 265 2.12 7.50 11.95
N PRO A 266 2.83 8.24 11.10
CA PRO A 266 2.18 9.18 10.20
C PRO A 266 1.25 8.45 9.22
N THR A 267 0.30 9.19 8.65
CA THR A 267 -0.59 8.74 7.56
C THR A 267 0.20 8.43 6.30
N GLN A 268 1.12 9.32 5.92
CA GLN A 268 1.90 9.24 4.69
C GLN A 268 3.40 9.47 4.94
N GLN A 269 4.19 9.46 3.86
CA GLN A 269 5.63 9.72 3.88
C GLN A 269 5.97 11.07 4.52
N ILE A 270 6.97 11.08 5.40
CA ILE A 270 7.53 12.31 5.97
C ILE A 270 8.32 13.03 4.86
N ASN A 271 7.99 14.28 4.60
CA ASN A 271 8.68 15.13 3.63
C ASN A 271 9.40 16.30 4.32
N SER A 272 10.10 17.12 3.55
CA SER A 272 10.94 18.22 4.06
C SER A 272 10.18 19.33 4.80
N ILE A 273 8.84 19.35 4.70
CA ILE A 273 7.99 20.37 5.33
C ILE A 273 7.61 19.96 6.76
N VAL A 274 7.68 18.66 7.08
CA VAL A 274 7.40 18.14 8.42
C VAL A 274 8.46 18.61 9.42
N ARG A 275 8.02 19.05 10.60
CA ARG A 275 8.90 19.52 11.68
C ARG A 275 9.56 18.33 12.41
N PRO A 276 10.91 18.22 12.42
CA PRO A 276 11.59 17.10 13.08
C PRO A 276 11.29 16.94 14.57
N GLU A 277 11.06 18.04 15.28
CA GLU A 277 10.66 18.05 16.70
C GLU A 277 9.29 17.40 16.93
N ASN A 278 8.36 17.53 15.98
CA ASN A 278 7.05 16.90 16.06
C ASN A 278 7.16 15.39 15.84
N VAL A 279 7.98 14.95 14.88
CA VAL A 279 8.28 13.53 14.66
C VAL A 279 8.95 12.91 15.89
N ARG A 280 9.95 13.60 16.47
CA ARG A 280 10.60 13.16 17.71
C ARG A 280 9.62 13.07 18.88
N THR A 281 8.71 14.03 18.99
CA THR A 281 7.66 14.02 20.02
C THR A 281 6.72 12.83 19.85
N MET A 282 6.27 12.54 18.64
CA MET A 282 5.45 11.36 18.34
C MET A 282 6.15 10.06 18.79
N ILE A 283 7.41 9.88 18.39
CA ILE A 283 8.20 8.68 18.75
C ILE A 283 8.40 8.59 20.27
N LYS A 284 8.84 9.68 20.92
CA LYS A 284 9.13 9.70 22.36
C LYS A 284 7.87 9.40 23.18
N THR A 285 6.75 10.06 22.87
CA THR A 285 5.48 9.84 23.56
C THR A 285 4.98 8.40 23.39
N THR A 286 5.07 7.86 22.16
CA THR A 286 4.71 6.45 21.88
C THR A 286 5.56 5.49 22.71
N LYS A 287 6.88 5.69 22.76
CA LYS A 287 7.79 4.84 23.55
C LYS A 287 7.47 4.88 25.04
N ILE A 288 7.30 6.06 25.63
CA ILE A 288 7.00 6.22 27.06
C ILE A 288 5.72 5.45 27.42
N LEU A 289 4.65 5.65 26.66
CA LEU A 289 3.37 5.02 26.95
C LEU A 289 3.39 3.51 26.69
N SER A 290 4.17 3.03 25.71
CA SER A 290 4.27 1.59 25.44
C SER A 290 4.91 0.81 26.59
N HIS A 291 5.85 1.42 27.31
CA HIS A 291 6.52 0.82 28.47
C HIS A 291 5.72 0.94 29.78
N SER A 292 4.76 1.87 29.86
CA SER A 292 3.88 2.02 31.02
C SER A 292 2.78 0.94 31.09
N ARG A 293 3.05 -0.26 30.55
CA ARG A 293 2.17 -1.44 30.54
C ARG A 293 2.31 -2.29 31.82
N ASN A 294 3.18 -1.88 32.75
CA ASN A 294 3.30 -2.45 34.09
C ASN A 294 2.42 -1.69 35.07
#